data_AF-A0A7Y4WLT5-F1
#
_entry.id   AF-A0A7Y4WLT5-F1
#
_cell.length_a   1.000
_cell.length_b   1.000
_cell.length_c   1.000
_cell.angle_alpha   90.00
_cell.angle_beta   90.00
_cell.angle_gamma   90.00
#
_symmetry.space_group_name_H-M   'P 1'
#
loop_
_entity.id
_entity.type
_entity.pdbx_description
1 polymer ?
#
loop_
_entity_poly.entity_id
_entity_poly.type
_entity_poly.pdbx_seq_one_letter_code
_entity_poly.pdbx_strand_id
1 'polypeptide(L)'
;MKFKDLPIVVKVAVLFTFFNTWVIFEECVIDRFGYWQYLPMYKKGIFCTWDILFILIFVLLLFPIRSWINKMCVLERCKLCS
;
A
#
# COMPACT_ATOMS: atom_id res chain seq x y z
N MET A 1 -19.86 -3.44 8.81
CA MET A 1 -19.18 -2.25 9.40
C MET A 1 -18.43 -1.51 8.30
N LYS A 2 -18.58 -0.18 8.18
CA LYS A 2 -17.89 0.57 7.11
C LYS A 2 -16.51 1.00 7.62
N PHE A 3 -15.53 1.05 6.73
CA PHE A 3 -14.14 1.46 7.07
C PHE A 3 -14.04 2.87 7.69
N LYS A 4 -15.07 3.71 7.45
CA LYS A 4 -15.21 5.03 8.09
C LYS A 4 -15.40 4.93 9.60
N ASP A 5 -16.08 3.90 10.09
CA ASP A 5 -16.44 3.68 11.50
C ASP A 5 -15.29 3.06 12.31
N LEU A 6 -14.26 2.57 11.60
CA LEU A 6 -12.84 2.59 11.95
C LEU A 6 -12.36 3.45 13.13
N PRO A 7 -12.05 2.95 14.35
CA PRO A 7 -11.24 3.73 15.29
C PRO A 7 -9.90 4.13 14.64
N ILE A 8 -9.45 5.35 14.91
CA ILE A 8 -8.26 5.95 14.27
C ILE A 8 -7.03 5.07 14.46
N VAL A 9 -6.91 4.42 15.63
CA VAL A 9 -5.83 3.49 15.95
C VAL A 9 -5.76 2.34 14.94
N VAL A 10 -6.89 1.76 14.54
CA VAL A 10 -6.89 0.65 13.57
C VAL A 10 -6.52 1.15 12.18
N LYS A 11 -6.98 2.35 11.80
CA LYS A 11 -6.57 2.96 10.51
C LYS A 11 -5.06 3.19 10.45
N VAL A 12 -4.48 3.69 11.55
CA VAL A 12 -3.04 3.91 11.67
C VAL A 12 -2.28 2.59 11.69
N ALA A 13 -2.75 1.59 12.44
CA ALA A 13 -2.15 0.25 12.48
C ALA A 13 -2.11 -0.38 11.08
N VAL A 14 -3.19 -0.27 10.31
CA VAL A 14 -3.22 -0.73 8.92
C VAL A 14 -2.15 -0.03 8.09
N LEU A 15 -2.04 1.30 8.17
CA LEU A 15 -0.98 2.05 7.48
C LEU A 15 0.43 1.57 7.88
N PHE A 16 0.67 1.36 9.17
CA PHE A 16 1.95 0.83 9.67
C PHE A 16 2.23 -0.60 9.18
N THR A 17 1.22 -1.45 9.07
CA THR A 17 1.43 -2.81 8.53
C THR A 17 1.85 -2.77 7.06
N PHE A 18 1.25 -1.90 6.24
CA PHE A 18 1.67 -1.70 4.86
C PHE A 18 3.09 -1.16 4.79
N PHE A 19 3.42 -0.18 5.62
CA PHE A 19 4.76 0.38 5.68
C PHE A 19 5.81 -0.66 6.08
N ASN A 20 5.57 -1.43 7.14
CA ASN A 20 6.48 -2.50 7.56
C ASN A 20 6.61 -3.60 6.50
N THR A 21 5.52 -3.94 5.80
CA THR A 21 5.57 -4.92 4.71
C THR A 21 6.48 -4.45 3.58
N TRP A 22 6.45 -3.16 3.24
CA TRP A 22 7.37 -2.57 2.26
C TRP A 22 8.83 -2.64 2.72
N VAL A 23 9.13 -2.24 3.96
CA VAL A 23 10.48 -2.32 4.53
C VAL A 23 11.01 -3.76 4.50
N ILE A 24 10.18 -4.74 4.89
CA ILE A 24 10.55 -6.17 4.83
C ILE A 24 10.81 -6.60 3.38
N PHE A 25 10.02 -6.14 2.41
CA PHE A 25 10.24 -6.45 1.01
C PHE A 25 11.59 -5.89 0.51
N GLU A 26 11.95 -4.67 0.87
CA GLU A 26 13.25 -4.10 0.52
C GLU A 26 14.41 -4.93 1.09
N GLU A 27 14.35 -5.30 2.37
CA GLU A 27 15.41 -6.09 3.02
C GLU A 27 15.47 -7.54 2.52
N CYS A 28 14.33 -8.19 2.34
CA CYS A 28 14.27 -9.60 1.99
C CYS A 28 14.37 -9.88 0.48
N VAL A 29 13.96 -8.94 -0.37
CA VAL A 29 13.99 -9.11 -1.83
C VAL A 29 15.07 -8.26 -2.45
N ILE A 30 15.06 -6.95 -2.25
CA ILE A 30 16.03 -6.07 -2.90
C ILE A 30 17.44 -6.34 -2.36
N ASP A 31 17.57 -6.37 -1.03
CA ASP A 31 18.85 -6.52 -0.33
C ASP A 31 19.35 -7.97 -0.17
N ARG A 32 18.50 -8.97 -0.41
CA ARG A 32 18.97 -10.37 -0.45
C ARG A 32 19.47 -10.77 -1.84
N PHE A 33 18.81 -10.29 -2.89
CA PHE A 33 19.08 -10.72 -4.26
C PHE A 33 20.03 -9.78 -5.03
N GLY A 34 20.52 -8.71 -4.43
CA GLY A 34 21.47 -7.82 -5.11
C GLY A 34 20.83 -6.75 -5.99
N TYR A 35 19.49 -6.62 -5.98
CA TYR A 35 18.79 -5.75 -6.92
C TYR A 35 19.11 -4.26 -6.76
N TRP A 36 19.66 -3.85 -5.61
CA TRP A 36 20.12 -2.47 -5.39
C TRP A 36 21.15 -2.00 -6.42
N GLN A 37 21.90 -2.90 -7.05
CA GLN A 37 22.90 -2.56 -8.07
C GLN A 37 22.27 -2.03 -9.37
N TYR A 38 21.02 -2.38 -9.63
CA TYR A 38 20.27 -1.98 -10.83
C TYR A 38 19.34 -0.79 -10.59
N LEU A 39 19.21 -0.36 -9.32
CA LEU A 39 18.34 0.74 -8.93
C LEU A 39 19.17 2.03 -8.81
N PRO A 40 19.10 2.95 -9.80
CA PRO A 40 19.82 4.22 -9.72
C PRO A 40 19.38 5.01 -8.49
N MET A 41 20.35 5.58 -7.77
CA MET A 41 20.14 6.38 -6.55
C MET A 41 19.58 5.62 -5.33
N TYR A 42 19.54 4.29 -5.37
CA TYR A 42 19.14 3.49 -4.21
C TYR A 42 20.22 3.52 -3.14
N LYS A 43 19.88 4.00 -1.94
CA LYS A 43 20.73 3.89 -0.76
C LYS A 43 20.06 2.97 0.26
N LYS A 44 20.75 1.87 0.57
CA LYS A 44 20.32 0.89 1.55
C LYS A 44 19.97 1.55 2.89
N GLY A 45 18.73 1.36 3.35
CA GLY A 45 18.25 1.84 4.65
C GLY A 45 17.93 3.33 4.75
N ILE A 46 17.81 4.05 3.63
CA ILE A 46 17.43 5.47 3.61
C ILE A 46 16.16 5.62 2.76
N PHE A 47 15.17 6.36 3.26
CA PHE A 47 14.00 6.80 2.47
C PHE A 47 14.48 7.54 1.21
N CYS A 48 14.35 6.89 0.06
CA CYS A 48 14.92 7.33 -1.20
C CYS A 48 13.82 7.50 -2.27
N THR A 49 14.23 7.87 -3.48
CA THR A 49 13.35 8.10 -4.64
C THR A 49 12.40 6.92 -4.93
N TRP A 50 12.86 5.69 -4.65
CA TRP A 50 12.09 4.46 -4.88
C TRP A 50 10.97 4.25 -3.86
N ASP A 51 11.14 4.67 -2.61
CA ASP A 51 10.07 4.71 -1.61
C ASP A 51 8.96 5.68 -2.00
N ILE A 52 9.35 6.86 -2.51
CA ILE A 52 8.40 7.87 -3.00
C ILE A 52 7.64 7.31 -4.20
N LEU A 53 8.33 6.62 -5.12
CA LEU A 53 7.70 5.96 -6.26
C LEU A 53 6.70 4.90 -5.80
N PHE A 54 7.06 4.07 -4.82
CA PHE A 54 6.18 3.05 -4.27
C PHE A 54 4.93 3.67 -3.63
N ILE A 55 5.09 4.70 -2.79
CA ILE A 55 3.97 5.43 -2.19
C ILE A 55 3.07 6.03 -3.28
N LEU A 56 3.67 6.63 -4.32
CA LEU A 56 2.95 7.26 -5.41
C LEU A 56 2.16 6.23 -6.22
N ILE A 57 2.77 5.09 -6.58
CA ILE A 57 2.10 3.98 -7.26
C ILE A 57 0.98 3.41 -6.38
N PHE A 58 1.23 3.21 -5.10
CA PHE A 58 0.25 2.68 -4.16
C PHE A 58 -0.97 3.59 -4.06
N VAL A 59 -0.77 4.91 -3.94
CA VAL A 59 -1.85 5.90 -3.95
C VAL A 59 -2.59 5.91 -5.29
N LEU A 60 -1.85 5.85 -6.41
CA LEU A 60 -2.43 5.79 -7.75
C LEU A 60 -3.19 4.50 -8.02
N LEU A 61 -2.86 3.37 -7.38
CA LEU A 61 -3.59 2.11 -7.49
C LEU A 61 -4.80 2.06 -6.56
N LEU A 62 -4.72 2.66 -5.38
CA LEU A 62 -5.87 2.77 -4.48
C LEU A 62 -6.99 3.61 -5.07
N PHE A 63 -6.68 4.62 -5.89
CA PHE A 63 -7.70 5.45 -6.54
C PHE A 63 -8.63 4.67 -7.50
N PRO A 64 -8.13 3.91 -8.49
CA PRO A 64 -8.94 3.06 -9.36
C PRO A 64 -9.52 1.87 -8.62
N ILE A 65 -8.83 1.26 -7.64
CA ILE A 65 -9.41 0.19 -6.80
C ILE A 65 -10.61 0.73 -6.03
N ARG A 66 -10.52 1.93 -5.45
CA ARG A 66 -11.65 2.56 -4.78
C ARG A 66 -12.78 2.89 -5.74
N SER A 67 -12.46 3.39 -6.93
CA SER A 67 -13.44 3.64 -8.00
C SER A 67 -14.13 2.34 -8.45
N TRP A 68 -13.38 1.25 -8.58
CA TRP A 68 -13.86 -0.05 -9.00
C TRP A 68 -14.71 -0.73 -7.92
N ILE A 69 -14.30 -0.69 -6.66
CA ILE A 69 -15.10 -1.15 -5.51
C ILE A 69 -16.42 -0.36 -5.43
N ASN A 70 -16.38 0.96 -5.60
CA ASN A 70 -17.59 1.78 -5.60
C ASN A 70 -18.51 1.41 -6.77
N LYS A 71 -17.98 1.17 -7.97
CA LYS A 71 -18.75 0.72 -9.13
C LYS A 71 -19.35 -0.68 -8.92
N MET A 72 -18.60 -1.61 -8.34
CA MET A 72 -19.11 -2.95 -8.01
C MET A 72 -20.22 -2.90 -6.95
N CYS A 73 -20.10 -2.07 -5.92
CA CYS A 73 -21.18 -1.84 -4.95
C CYS A 73 -22.46 -1.23 -5.55
N VAL A 74 -22.36 -0.53 -6.69
CA VAL A 74 -23.53 0.02 -7.39
C VAL A 74 -24.19 -1.04 -8.28
N LEU A 75 -23.42 -1.97 -8.85
CA LEU A 75 -23.91 -3.04 -9.71
C LEU A 75 -24.54 -4.20 -8.94
N GLU A 76 -23.98 -4.57 -7.79
CA GLU A 76 -24.59 -5.53 -6.87
C GLU A 76 -25.34 -4.77 -5.78
N ARG A 77 -26.69 -4.72 -5.86
CA ARG A 77 -27.56 -4.23 -4.78
C ARG A 77 -26.99 -4.65 -3.43
N CYS A 78 -26.54 -3.68 -2.62
CA CYS A 78 -26.16 -3.82 -1.22
C CYS A 78 -26.97 -4.90 -0.48
N LYS A 79 -26.49 -6.15 -0.50
CA LYS A 79 -27.03 -7.29 0.26
C LYS A 79 -25.96 -7.89 1.19
N LEU A 80 -25.01 -7.05 1.61
CA LEU A 80 -23.99 -7.34 2.63
C LEU A 80 -24.05 -6.31 3.78
N CYS A 81 -25.27 -5.86 4.09
CA CYS A 81 -25.63 -5.30 5.39
C CYS A 81 -26.84 -6.09 5.89
N SER A 82 -26.58 -7.32 6.32
CA SER A 82 -27.30 -7.92 7.46
C SER A 82 -26.31 -8.00 8.61
#